data_AF-A0A953EG32-F1
#
_entry.id   AF-A0A953EG32-F1
#
_cell.length_a   1.000
_cell.length_b   1.000
_cell.length_c   1.000
_cell.angle_alpha   90.00
_cell.angle_beta   90.00
_cell.angle_gamma   90.00
#
_symmetry.space_group_name_H-M   'P 1'
#
loop_
_entity.id
_entity.type
_entity.pdbx_description
1 polymer ?
#
loop_
_entity_poly.entity_id
_entity_poly.type
_entity_poly.pdbx_seq_one_letter_code
_entity_poly.pdbx_strand_id
1 'polypeptide(L)'
;MSKRPVIGVTLDAEEPGGYSKLPWYALRKNYFSALVDAGALPVALPHHPELAEAYLDEIDGLLVTGGAFDVDPSLYGGGPAHPTVTLKAGRTDFELAVTRGALRRDMPVLGICGGQQL
;
A
#
# COMPACT_ATOMS: atom_id res chain seq x y z
N MET A 1 -11.35 -24.62 13.68
CA MET A 1 -11.04 -24.16 12.31
C MET A 1 -10.07 -23.01 12.44
N SER A 2 -8.91 -23.05 11.76
CA SER A 2 -8.01 -21.89 11.73
C SER A 2 -8.75 -20.70 11.12
N LYS A 3 -8.78 -19.56 11.82
CA LYS A 3 -9.37 -18.33 11.28
C LYS A 3 -8.60 -17.96 10.00
N ARG A 4 -9.32 -17.53 8.97
CA ARG A 4 -8.73 -17.00 7.74
C ARG A 4 -8.00 -15.69 8.09
N PRO A 5 -6.69 -15.54 7.79
CA PRO A 5 -5.97 -14.31 8.10
C PRO A 5 -6.49 -13.16 7.24
N VAL A 6 -6.78 -12.03 7.86
CA VAL A 6 -7.17 -10.78 7.19
C VAL A 6 -5.92 -10.04 6.75
N ILE A 7 -5.75 -9.83 5.45
CA ILE A 7 -4.56 -9.17 4.91
C ILE A 7 -4.95 -7.82 4.35
N GLY A 8 -4.44 -6.75 4.95
CA GLY A 8 -4.58 -5.40 4.44
C GLY A 8 -3.71 -5.20 3.20
N VAL A 9 -4.25 -4.57 2.16
CA VAL A 9 -3.56 -4.39 0.88
C VAL A 9 -3.65 -2.93 0.46
N THR A 10 -2.49 -2.31 0.22
CA THR A 10 -2.43 -0.90 -0.21
C THR A 10 -2.92 -0.74 -1.64
N LEU A 11 -3.69 0.30 -1.89
CA LEU A 11 -4.22 0.60 -3.23
C LEU A 11 -3.26 1.49 -4.01
N ASP A 12 -3.36 1.46 -5.34
CA ASP A 12 -2.87 2.57 -6.16
C ASP A 12 -3.94 3.67 -6.22
N ALA A 13 -3.53 4.90 -6.50
CA ALA A 13 -4.43 6.05 -6.65
C ALA A 13 -4.14 6.79 -7.95
N GLU A 14 -5.19 7.16 -8.67
CA GLU A 14 -5.10 7.81 -9.97
C GLU A 14 -5.96 9.08 -9.97
N GLU A 15 -5.46 10.09 -10.68
CA GLU A 15 -6.19 11.33 -10.92
C GLU A 15 -7.36 11.12 -11.90
N PRO A 16 -8.28 12.11 -12.04
CA PRO A 16 -9.31 12.08 -13.05
C PRO A 16 -8.76 11.79 -14.46
N GLY A 17 -9.40 10.87 -15.17
CA GLY A 17 -9.02 10.45 -16.51
C GLY A 17 -9.18 8.95 -16.73
N GLY A 18 -9.29 8.54 -17.99
CA GLY A 18 -9.44 7.14 -18.39
C GLY A 18 -10.73 6.51 -17.86
N TYR A 19 -10.70 6.00 -16.63
CA TYR A 19 -11.79 5.26 -15.98
C TYR A 19 -12.85 6.16 -15.32
N SER A 20 -12.44 7.28 -14.72
CA SER A 20 -13.32 8.13 -13.88
C SER A 20 -13.09 9.62 -14.13
N LYS A 21 -14.13 10.44 -13.91
CA LYS A 21 -14.04 11.91 -13.89
C LYS A 21 -13.58 12.48 -12.54
N LEU A 22 -13.48 11.64 -11.53
CA LEU A 22 -13.01 11.96 -10.17
C LEU A 22 -11.77 11.10 -9.86
N PRO A 23 -10.92 11.50 -8.90
CA PRO A 23 -9.83 10.66 -8.44
C PRO A 23 -10.35 9.28 -8.01
N TRP A 24 -9.58 8.23 -8.26
CA TRP A 24 -10.03 6.86 -8.07
C TRP A 24 -8.90 5.94 -7.61
N TYR A 25 -9.26 4.92 -6.86
CA TYR A 25 -8.33 3.86 -6.47
C TYR A 25 -8.29 2.76 -7.53
N ALA A 26 -7.10 2.19 -7.74
CA ALA A 26 -6.85 1.11 -8.67
C ALA A 26 -6.07 -0.02 -8.02
N LEU A 27 -6.30 -1.25 -8.46
CA LEU A 27 -5.45 -2.38 -8.10
C LEU A 27 -5.50 -3.47 -9.18
N ARG A 28 -4.33 -4.04 -9.52
CA ARG A 28 -4.30 -5.23 -10.38
C ARG A 28 -4.92 -6.41 -9.64
N LYS A 29 -5.84 -7.11 -10.31
CA LYS A 29 -6.60 -8.23 -9.72
C LYS A 29 -5.72 -9.32 -9.10
N ASN A 30 -4.52 -9.54 -9.64
CA ASN A 30 -3.62 -10.60 -9.19
C ASN A 30 -3.17 -10.45 -7.73
N TYR A 31 -3.14 -9.23 -7.17
CA TYR A 31 -2.85 -9.04 -5.74
C TYR A 31 -3.91 -9.71 -4.85
N PHE A 32 -5.19 -9.46 -5.12
CA PHE A 32 -6.28 -10.07 -4.36
C PHE A 32 -6.45 -11.55 -4.69
N SER A 33 -6.38 -11.93 -5.97
CA SER A 33 -6.51 -13.33 -6.36
C SER A 33 -5.44 -14.20 -5.70
N ALA A 34 -4.17 -13.78 -5.68
CA ALA A 34 -3.09 -14.55 -5.06
C ALA A 34 -3.30 -14.75 -3.55
N LEU A 35 -3.80 -13.73 -2.84
CA LEU A 35 -4.11 -13.83 -1.41
C LEU A 35 -5.30 -14.77 -1.14
N VAL A 36 -6.35 -14.69 -1.97
CA VAL A 36 -7.51 -15.61 -1.87
C VAL A 36 -7.06 -17.05 -2.11
N ASP A 37 -6.24 -17.29 -3.14
CA ASP A 37 -5.72 -18.62 -3.47
C ASP A 37 -4.80 -19.16 -2.36
N ALA A 38 -4.08 -18.29 -1.67
CA ALA A 38 -3.30 -18.61 -0.46
C ALA A 38 -4.15 -18.83 0.80
N GLY A 39 -5.48 -18.72 0.70
CA GLY A 39 -6.41 -18.94 1.79
C GLY A 39 -6.56 -17.77 2.76
N ALA A 40 -6.23 -16.54 2.35
CA ALA A 40 -6.39 -15.30 3.12
C ALA A 40 -7.67 -14.53 2.76
N LEU A 41 -8.06 -13.56 3.61
CA LEU A 41 -9.13 -12.59 3.36
C LEU A 41 -8.50 -11.22 3.06
N PRO A 42 -8.30 -10.85 1.77
CA PRO A 42 -7.73 -9.55 1.45
C PRO A 42 -8.74 -8.41 1.66
N VAL A 43 -8.27 -7.29 2.20
CA VAL A 43 -9.06 -6.06 2.38
C VAL A 43 -8.28 -4.88 1.81
N ALA A 44 -8.95 -4.09 0.98
CA ALA A 44 -8.41 -2.87 0.41
C ALA A 44 -8.24 -1.80 1.50
N LEU A 45 -7.09 -1.14 1.54
CA LEU A 45 -6.82 -0.04 2.47
C LEU A 45 -6.78 1.31 1.72
N PRO A 46 -7.80 2.18 1.88
CA PRO A 46 -7.79 3.54 1.35
C PRO A 46 -6.71 4.42 2.00
N HIS A 47 -6.23 5.44 1.27
CA HIS A 47 -5.12 6.30 1.69
C HIS A 47 -5.53 7.35 2.72
N HIS A 48 -5.59 6.94 3.99
CA HIS A 48 -5.87 7.80 5.14
C HIS A 48 -4.81 7.54 6.23
N PRO A 49 -3.68 8.27 6.23
CA PRO A 49 -2.56 8.04 7.17
C PRO A 49 -2.99 8.11 8.64
N GLU A 50 -3.96 8.96 8.95
CA GLU A 50 -4.55 9.13 10.28
C GLU A 50 -5.30 7.90 10.80
N LEU A 51 -5.73 7.01 9.89
CA LEU A 51 -6.43 5.76 10.21
C LEU A 51 -5.50 4.54 10.24
N ALA A 52 -4.18 4.72 10.03
CA ALA A 52 -3.24 3.61 9.91
C ALA A 52 -3.28 2.65 11.12
N GLU A 53 -3.26 3.17 12.34
CA GLU A 53 -3.31 2.32 13.55
C GLU A 53 -4.65 1.58 13.67
N ALA A 54 -5.77 2.22 13.32
CA ALA A 54 -7.08 1.58 13.33
C ALA A 54 -7.18 0.46 12.28
N TYR A 55 -6.59 0.63 11.09
CA TYR A 55 -6.49 -0.47 10.12
C TYR A 55 -5.63 -1.62 10.63
N LEU A 56 -4.52 -1.32 11.30
CA LEU A 56 -3.62 -2.33 11.86
C LEU A 56 -4.23 -3.12 13.02
N ASP A 57 -5.26 -2.58 13.70
CA ASP A 57 -6.03 -3.30 14.73
C ASP A 57 -6.96 -4.37 14.12
N GLU A 58 -7.32 -4.22 12.83
CA GLU A 58 -8.32 -5.05 12.15
C GLU A 58 -7.72 -6.11 11.21
N ILE A 59 -6.42 -6.02 10.91
CA ILE A 59 -5.72 -6.92 9.99
C ILE A 59 -4.67 -7.77 10.69
N ASP A 60 -4.43 -8.97 10.17
CA ASP A 60 -3.45 -9.93 10.67
C ASP A 60 -2.09 -9.80 9.95
N GLY A 61 -2.02 -9.06 8.85
CA GLY A 61 -0.80 -8.82 8.07
C GLY A 61 -1.00 -7.77 6.97
N LEU A 62 0.10 -7.26 6.42
CA LEU A 62 0.11 -6.17 5.46
C LEU A 62 0.80 -6.56 4.16
N LEU A 63 0.17 -6.28 3.03
CA LEU A 63 0.78 -6.33 1.70
C LEU A 63 0.87 -4.91 1.12
N VAL A 64 2.09 -4.43 0.91
CA VAL A 64 2.37 -3.15 0.23
C VAL A 64 2.57 -3.42 -1.25
N THR A 65 1.66 -2.91 -2.07
CA THR A 65 1.61 -3.20 -3.49
C THR A 65 2.65 -2.41 -4.27
N GLY A 66 2.96 -2.86 -5.48
CA GLY A 66 3.80 -2.10 -6.41
C GLY A 66 2.94 -1.21 -7.29
N GLY A 67 3.46 -0.06 -7.70
CA GLY A 67 2.82 0.85 -8.64
C GLY A 67 3.81 1.40 -9.66
N ALA A 68 3.29 2.16 -10.62
CA ALA A 68 4.11 2.91 -11.58
C ALA A 68 4.39 4.33 -11.02
N PHE A 69 5.08 4.39 -9.89
CA PHE A 69 5.51 5.61 -9.22
C PHE A 69 6.79 5.32 -8.43
N ASP A 70 7.48 6.37 -8.04
CA ASP A 70 8.77 6.34 -7.37
C ASP A 70 8.65 6.77 -5.90
N VAL A 71 9.58 6.31 -5.06
CA VAL A 71 9.76 6.80 -3.69
C VAL A 71 10.57 8.10 -3.72
N ASP A 72 10.10 9.13 -3.03
CA ASP A 72 10.79 10.42 -2.95
C ASP A 72 12.22 10.23 -2.39
N PRO A 73 13.27 10.72 -3.09
CA PRO A 73 14.64 10.58 -2.62
C PRO A 73 14.93 11.14 -1.23
N SER A 74 14.19 12.15 -0.79
CA SER A 74 14.33 12.72 0.55
C SER A 74 14.05 11.71 1.66
N LEU A 75 13.27 10.66 1.39
CA LEU A 75 12.92 9.62 2.36
C LEU A 75 14.09 8.66 2.67
N TYR A 76 15.09 8.59 1.79
CA TYR A 76 16.27 7.73 1.95
C TYR A 76 17.59 8.50 1.93
N GLY A 77 17.56 9.81 2.21
CA GLY A 77 18.75 10.67 2.26
C GLY A 77 19.34 11.02 0.90
N GLY A 78 18.55 10.87 -0.17
CA GLY A 78 18.89 11.29 -1.52
C GLY A 78 18.81 12.81 -1.73
N GLY A 79 19.21 13.24 -2.93
CA GLY A 79 19.15 14.64 -3.36
C GLY A 79 17.79 15.04 -3.97
N PRO A 80 17.72 16.16 -4.69
CA PRO A 80 16.49 16.58 -5.37
C PRO A 80 15.97 15.52 -6.34
N ALA A 81 14.64 15.37 -6.39
CA ALA A 81 14.00 14.46 -7.33
C ALA A 81 14.34 14.83 -8.79
N HIS A 82 14.71 13.83 -9.59
CA HIS A 82 14.95 14.01 -11.02
C HIS A 82 13.61 14.32 -11.72
N PRO A 83 13.59 15.12 -12.82
CA PRO A 83 12.34 15.48 -13.51
C PRO A 83 11.48 14.31 -14.03
N THR A 84 12.03 13.09 -14.09
CA THR A 84 11.32 11.89 -14.52
C THR A 84 10.65 11.13 -13.37
N VAL A 85 10.94 11.52 -12.12
CA VAL A 85 10.38 10.90 -10.93
C VAL A 85 8.89 11.22 -10.88
N THR A 86 8.07 10.18 -10.72
CA THR A 86 6.62 10.31 -10.56
C THR A 86 6.26 9.98 -9.13
N LEU A 87 5.81 10.96 -8.36
CA LEU A 87 5.45 10.77 -6.95
C LEU A 87 3.94 10.67 -6.77
N LYS A 88 3.54 9.89 -5.78
CA LYS A 88 2.16 9.84 -5.28
C LYS A 88 2.18 10.11 -3.78
N ALA A 89 2.17 11.39 -3.39
CA ALA A 89 2.37 11.82 -2.00
C ALA A 89 1.36 11.19 -1.03
N GLY A 90 0.05 11.32 -1.30
CA GLY A 90 -0.99 10.76 -0.42
C GLY A 90 -0.91 9.23 -0.25
N ARG A 91 -0.51 8.52 -1.32
CA ARG A 91 -0.21 7.09 -1.27
C ARG A 91 1.02 6.82 -0.39
N THR A 92 2.12 7.51 -0.66
CA THR A 92 3.40 7.33 0.03
C THR A 92 3.26 7.61 1.53
N ASP A 93 2.57 8.69 1.90
CA ASP A 93 2.30 9.05 3.29
C ASP A 93 1.51 7.94 4.01
N PHE A 94 0.48 7.39 3.36
CA PHE A 94 -0.29 6.30 3.91
C PHE A 94 0.53 5.01 4.04
N GLU A 95 1.23 4.63 2.98
CA GLU A 95 2.06 3.42 2.96
C GLU A 95 3.18 3.49 4.01
N LEU A 96 3.82 4.65 4.20
CA LEU A 96 4.79 4.88 5.27
C LEU A 96 4.15 4.74 6.65
N ALA A 97 2.97 5.34 6.86
CA ALA A 97 2.29 5.30 8.15
C ALA A 97 1.92 3.86 8.55
N VAL A 98 1.25 3.13 7.65
CA VAL A 98 0.79 1.75 7.91
C VAL A 98 1.95 0.76 7.99
N THR A 99 2.99 0.92 7.17
CA THR A 99 4.17 0.04 7.20
C THR A 99 4.97 0.23 8.47
N ARG A 100 5.23 1.49 8.88
CA ARG A 100 5.91 1.75 10.16
C ARG A 100 5.10 1.24 11.35
N GLY A 101 3.78 1.37 11.32
CA GLY A 101 2.90 0.80 12.34
C GLY A 101 2.96 -0.73 12.40
N ALA A 102 2.86 -1.41 11.25
CA ALA A 102 2.98 -2.86 11.16
C ALA A 102 4.32 -3.37 11.71
N LEU A 103 5.42 -2.73 11.33
CA LEU A 103 6.77 -3.08 11.81
C LEU A 103 6.93 -2.88 13.31
N ARG A 104 6.38 -1.79 13.88
CA ARG A 104 6.38 -1.59 15.35
C ARG A 104 5.61 -2.67 16.10
N ARG A 105 4.59 -3.25 15.46
CA ARG A 105 3.74 -4.31 16.02
C ARG A 105 4.27 -5.73 15.74
N ASP A 106 5.42 -5.85 15.09
CA ASP A 106 6.00 -7.13 14.63
C ASP A 106 5.01 -7.94 13.76
N MET A 107 4.20 -7.23 12.96
CA MET A 107 3.23 -7.84 12.05
C MET A 107 3.93 -8.35 10.79
N PRO A 108 3.45 -9.45 10.16
CA PRO A 108 3.93 -9.87 8.86
C PRO A 108 3.69 -8.79 7.79
N VAL A 109 4.76 -8.39 7.09
CA VAL A 109 4.71 -7.42 5.98
C VAL A 109 5.32 -8.02 4.71
N LEU A 110 4.65 -7.86 3.58
CA LEU A 110 5.17 -8.19 2.25
C LEU A 110 5.12 -6.97 1.33
N GLY A 111 6.28 -6.47 0.94
CA GLY A 111 6.42 -5.43 -0.08
C GLY A 111 6.69 -6.03 -1.46
N ILE A 112 5.99 -5.54 -2.51
CA ILE A 112 6.19 -6.00 -3.89
C ILE A 112 6.58 -4.82 -4.79
N CYS A 113 7.72 -4.92 -5.48
CA CYS A 113 8.22 -3.88 -6.40
C CYS A 113 8.35 -2.52 -5.69
N GLY A 114 7.54 -1.51 -6.02
CA GLY A 114 7.52 -0.23 -5.30
C GLY A 114 7.31 -0.39 -3.79
N GLY A 115 6.48 -1.35 -3.37
CA GLY A 115 6.30 -1.64 -1.94
C GLY A 115 7.52 -2.28 -1.26
N GLN A 116 8.47 -2.84 -2.00
CA GLN A 116 9.76 -3.31 -1.48
C GLN A 116 10.80 -2.18 -1.42
N GLN A 117 10.65 -1.15 -2.27
CA GLN A 117 11.52 0.02 -2.27
C GLN A 117 11.23 0.97 -1.10
N LEU A 118 9.96 1.01 -0.66
CA LEU A 118 9.48 1.76 0.49
C LEU A 118 10.08 1.23 1.80
#